data_AF-A0A7X2PB39-F1
#
_entry.id   AF-A0A7X2PB39-F1
#
_cell.length_a   1.000
_cell.length_b   1.000
_cell.length_c   1.000
_cell.angle_alpha   90.00
_cell.angle_beta   90.00
_cell.angle_gamma   90.00
#
_symmetry.space_group_name_H-M   'P 1'
#
loop_
_entity.id
_entity.type
_entity.pdbx_description
1 polymer ?
#
loop_
_entity_poly.entity_id
_entity_poly.type
_entity_poly.pdbx_seq_one_letter_code
_entity_poly.pdbx_strand_id
1 'polypeptide(L)'
;MRLRYRIKEPFQFLSFTFCPKTTLIACFIFSLIVIAALVFAMLTIPQDSNWYNVIFALTTGAVGSSIVSFVIELTSNYRHNKLAWYELQDYYFAITEFETHKQIKMQNTPFQRAEIKAREEFRSAGGVEEFYDEEPKDIIQITWEELPKLIPVLRTAINDKKEFLSDKEIIVISAILADYEQIKFSVRDYILLSPMTYDALNHLDEEYLRKLYPSVVLKNMPDWVRNHLASTESQKACELYAETILSDSFLLSQVMKDYDVSQNGLDDYQSEVDEDEETFRARNEAYSKQMEEENRPFVSWLLSNSCQNISESIDNLEKLILKKPFYGTKLKMDRNSAKESLNGIVAKISYESEKKRLDRLLAKQKNDSSL
;
A
#
# COMPACT_ATOMS: atom_id res chain seq x y z
N MET A 1 -21.24 -16.99 19.03
CA MET A 1 -20.32 -15.84 18.98
C MET A 1 -19.28 -15.81 20.12
N ARG A 2 -19.66 -15.97 21.41
CA ARG A 2 -18.72 -15.89 22.56
C ARG A 2 -17.59 -16.93 22.58
N LEU A 3 -17.79 -18.13 22.04
CA LEU A 3 -16.76 -19.19 22.05
C LEU A 3 -15.60 -18.92 21.06
N ARG A 4 -15.89 -18.34 19.89
CA ARG A 4 -14.87 -17.97 18.90
C ARG A 4 -13.97 -16.82 19.35
N TYR A 5 -14.48 -15.93 20.22
CA TYR A 5 -13.69 -14.85 20.82
C TYR A 5 -12.81 -15.34 21.99
N ARG A 6 -13.34 -16.21 22.86
CA ARG A 6 -12.58 -16.79 23.99
C ARG A 6 -11.37 -17.64 23.59
N ILE A 7 -11.38 -18.25 22.41
CA ILE A 7 -10.26 -19.06 21.90
C ILE A 7 -9.24 -18.19 21.15
N LYS A 8 -9.64 -17.00 20.65
CA LYS A 8 -8.76 -16.12 19.87
C LYS A 8 -7.72 -15.41 20.74
N GLU A 9 -8.10 -14.88 21.88
CA GLU A 9 -7.19 -14.19 22.80
C GLU A 9 -6.01 -15.07 23.27
N PRO A 10 -6.21 -16.31 23.77
CA PRO A 10 -5.09 -17.14 24.20
C PRO A 10 -4.22 -17.60 23.01
N PHE A 11 -4.80 -17.80 21.82
CA PHE A 11 -4.04 -18.17 20.63
C PHE A 11 -3.18 -17.01 20.12
N GLN A 12 -3.70 -15.78 20.18
CA GLN A 12 -2.97 -14.56 19.86
C GLN A 12 -1.83 -14.32 20.86
N PHE A 13 -2.11 -14.53 22.15
CA PHE A 13 -1.10 -14.48 23.21
C PHE A 13 0.02 -15.50 22.97
N LEU A 14 -0.32 -16.75 22.64
CA LEU A 14 0.65 -17.76 22.26
C LEU A 14 1.47 -17.32 21.04
N SER A 15 0.83 -16.79 20.01
CA SER A 15 1.57 -16.36 18.82
C SER A 15 2.59 -15.23 19.09
N PHE A 16 2.36 -14.42 20.14
CA PHE A 16 3.24 -13.33 20.58
C PHE A 16 4.47 -13.81 21.34
N THR A 17 4.35 -14.83 22.17
CA THR A 17 5.49 -15.31 22.96
C THR A 17 6.44 -16.15 22.12
N PHE A 18 5.93 -16.82 21.08
CA PHE A 18 6.70 -17.79 20.27
C PHE A 18 7.37 -17.20 19.00
N CYS A 19 7.29 -15.89 18.75
CA CYS A 19 7.96 -15.23 17.62
C CYS A 19 9.10 -14.33 18.12
N PRO A 20 10.28 -14.28 17.45
CA PRO A 20 10.69 -15.12 16.35
C PRO A 20 10.90 -16.59 16.76
N LYS A 21 10.45 -17.51 15.90
CA LYS A 21 10.52 -18.96 16.18
C LYS A 21 11.96 -19.49 16.19
N THR A 22 12.86 -18.80 15.49
CA THR A 22 14.24 -19.24 15.25
C THR A 22 15.06 -19.33 16.53
N THR A 23 15.00 -18.32 17.41
CA THR A 23 15.76 -18.32 18.66
C THR A 23 15.26 -19.39 19.63
N LEU A 24 13.94 -19.57 19.73
CA LEU A 24 13.33 -20.63 20.53
C LEU A 24 13.66 -22.03 20.00
N ILE A 25 13.63 -22.23 18.68
CA ILE A 25 14.01 -23.52 18.06
C ILE A 25 15.49 -23.80 18.31
N ALA A 26 16.37 -22.81 18.14
CA ALA A 26 17.79 -22.98 18.40
C ALA A 26 18.06 -23.30 19.89
N CYS A 27 17.43 -22.57 20.81
CA CYS A 27 17.50 -22.81 22.25
C CYS A 27 17.01 -24.23 22.60
N PHE A 28 15.89 -24.66 22.03
CA PHE A 28 15.32 -25.98 22.26
C PHE A 28 16.24 -27.09 21.73
N ILE A 29 16.73 -26.98 20.50
CA ILE A 29 17.63 -27.96 19.88
C ILE A 29 18.93 -28.08 20.69
N PHE A 30 19.55 -26.95 21.04
CA PHE A 30 20.77 -26.94 21.84
C PHE A 30 20.57 -27.64 23.19
N SER A 31 19.48 -27.31 23.88
CA SER A 31 19.12 -27.93 25.16
C SER A 31 18.90 -29.44 25.02
N LEU A 32 18.22 -29.87 23.95
CA LEU A 32 17.98 -31.29 23.66
C LEU A 32 19.27 -32.08 23.44
N ILE A 33 20.22 -31.49 22.70
CA ILE A 33 21.53 -32.12 22.44
C ILE A 33 22.30 -32.32 23.74
N VAL A 34 22.35 -31.30 24.61
CA VAL A 34 23.05 -31.38 25.91
C VAL A 34 22.41 -32.42 26.81
N ILE A 35 21.07 -32.41 26.93
CA ILE A 35 20.33 -33.37 27.77
C ILE A 35 20.52 -34.79 27.23
N ALA A 36 20.43 -35.00 25.91
CA ALA A 36 20.62 -36.31 25.30
C ALA A 36 22.03 -36.87 25.54
N ALA A 37 23.07 -36.03 25.45
CA ALA A 37 24.44 -36.42 25.76
C ALA A 37 24.61 -36.84 27.23
N LEU A 38 24.00 -36.10 28.16
CA LEU A 38 24.05 -36.43 29.59
C LEU A 38 23.26 -37.72 29.91
N VAL A 39 22.07 -37.90 29.32
CA VAL A 39 21.28 -39.12 29.47
C VAL A 39 22.03 -40.34 28.91
N PHE A 40 22.66 -40.19 27.75
CA PHE A 40 23.49 -41.25 27.19
C PHE A 40 24.65 -41.62 28.11
N ALA A 41 25.34 -40.64 28.68
CA ALA A 41 26.39 -40.89 29.66
C ALA A 41 25.86 -41.66 30.89
N MET A 42 24.65 -41.35 31.37
CA MET A 42 24.03 -42.08 32.48
C MET A 42 23.73 -43.55 32.14
N LEU A 43 23.36 -43.85 30.90
CA LEU A 43 23.10 -45.24 30.47
C LEU A 43 24.38 -46.10 30.44
N THR A 44 25.54 -45.46 30.31
CA THR A 44 26.84 -46.16 30.25
C THR A 44 27.48 -46.39 31.62
N ILE A 45 26.99 -45.73 32.67
CA ILE A 45 27.59 -45.74 34.01
C ILE A 45 26.73 -46.56 34.99
N PRO A 46 27.32 -47.46 35.79
CA PRO A 46 26.57 -48.21 36.79
C PRO A 46 25.96 -47.29 37.87
N GLN A 47 24.70 -47.58 38.21
CA GLN A 47 23.87 -46.76 39.11
C GLN A 47 24.46 -46.59 40.52
N ASP A 48 25.25 -47.55 40.97
CA ASP A 48 25.83 -47.57 42.32
C ASP A 48 27.10 -46.69 42.42
N SER A 49 27.54 -46.10 41.32
CA SER A 49 28.77 -45.29 41.29
C SER A 49 28.53 -43.85 41.71
N ASN A 50 29.52 -43.24 42.39
CA ASN A 50 29.51 -41.80 42.65
C ASN A 50 29.42 -40.97 41.36
N TRP A 51 29.94 -41.48 40.24
CA TRP A 51 29.84 -40.83 38.93
C TRP A 51 28.40 -40.74 38.41
N TYR A 52 27.58 -41.77 38.65
CA TYR A 52 26.16 -41.72 38.28
C TYR A 52 25.43 -40.58 39.00
N ASN A 53 25.66 -40.42 40.31
CA ASN A 53 25.07 -39.33 41.10
C ASN A 53 25.49 -37.95 40.60
N VAL A 54 26.76 -37.78 40.21
CA VAL A 54 27.26 -36.54 39.62
C VAL A 54 26.56 -36.24 38.29
N ILE A 55 26.46 -37.22 37.39
CA ILE A 55 25.80 -37.01 36.10
C ILE A 55 24.29 -36.81 36.30
N PHE A 56 23.64 -37.47 37.25
CA PHE A 56 22.23 -37.25 37.58
C PHE A 56 21.98 -35.79 38.00
N ALA A 57 22.79 -35.26 38.92
CA ALA A 57 22.71 -33.87 39.33
C ALA A 57 22.93 -32.90 38.16
N LEU A 58 23.89 -33.19 37.27
CA LEU A 58 24.13 -32.41 36.06
C LEU A 58 22.96 -32.46 35.08
N THR A 59 22.35 -33.63 34.86
CA THR A 59 21.17 -33.78 34.00
C THR A 59 19.98 -33.00 34.56
N THR A 60 19.70 -33.11 35.86
CA THR A 60 18.63 -32.32 36.50
C THR A 60 18.89 -30.82 36.41
N GLY A 61 20.14 -30.39 36.62
CA GLY A 61 20.56 -29.00 36.44
C GLY A 61 20.43 -28.49 35.01
N ALA A 62 20.79 -29.32 34.02
CA ALA A 62 20.64 -29.02 32.60
C ALA A 62 19.17 -28.89 32.19
N VAL A 63 18.30 -29.79 32.66
CA VAL A 63 16.85 -29.70 32.42
C VAL A 63 16.28 -28.42 33.06
N GLY A 64 16.60 -28.14 34.32
CA GLY A 64 16.14 -26.94 35.02
C GLY A 64 16.57 -25.63 34.34
N SER A 65 17.85 -25.52 33.97
CA SER A 65 18.39 -24.34 33.26
C SER A 65 17.81 -24.19 31.86
N SER A 66 17.53 -25.29 31.15
CA SER A 66 16.85 -25.26 29.85
C SER A 66 15.44 -24.69 29.96
N ILE A 67 14.67 -25.10 30.97
CA ILE A 67 13.32 -24.57 31.22
C ILE A 67 13.39 -23.07 31.52
N VAL A 68 14.30 -22.64 32.40
CA VAL A 68 14.45 -21.21 32.75
C VAL A 68 14.85 -20.39 31.53
N SER A 69 15.82 -20.85 30.75
CA SER A 69 16.28 -20.17 29.53
C SER A 69 15.13 -20.02 28.52
N PHE A 70 14.35 -21.09 28.33
CA PHE A 70 13.18 -21.08 27.46
C PHE A 70 12.12 -20.07 27.92
N VAL A 71 11.83 -19.98 29.22
CA VAL A 71 10.87 -19.02 29.77
C VAL A 71 11.37 -17.57 29.63
N ILE A 72 12.66 -17.32 29.88
CA ILE A 72 13.27 -15.99 29.71
C ILE A 72 13.19 -15.56 28.24
N GLU A 73 13.56 -16.45 27.31
CA GLU A 73 13.50 -16.17 25.87
C GLU A 73 12.06 -15.90 25.41
N LEU A 74 11.08 -16.69 25.87
CA LEU A 74 9.65 -16.44 25.61
C LEU A 74 9.20 -15.07 26.12
N THR A 75 9.64 -14.69 27.33
CA THR A 75 9.28 -13.41 27.95
C THR A 75 9.93 -12.22 27.22
N SER A 76 11.19 -12.39 26.82
CA SER A 76 11.93 -11.43 26.00
C SER A 76 11.25 -11.21 24.65
N ASN A 77 10.95 -12.30 23.95
CA ASN A 77 10.22 -12.30 22.68
C ASN A 77 8.85 -11.63 22.78
N TYR A 78 8.09 -11.94 23.85
CA TYR A 78 6.81 -11.27 24.11
C TYR A 78 6.98 -9.76 24.28
N ARG A 79 7.95 -9.32 25.08
CA ARG A 79 8.22 -7.89 25.31
C ARG A 79 8.60 -7.19 24.01
N HIS A 80 9.49 -7.79 23.23
CA HIS A 80 9.90 -7.26 21.93
C HIS A 80 8.72 -7.15 20.97
N ASN A 81 7.92 -8.20 20.81
CA ASN A 81 6.75 -8.18 19.92
C ASN A 81 5.70 -7.16 20.38
N LYS A 82 5.51 -7.01 21.70
CA LYS A 82 4.60 -6.00 22.25
C LYS A 82 5.07 -4.58 21.94
N LEU A 83 6.38 -4.31 22.05
CA LEU A 83 6.94 -3.02 21.66
C LEU A 83 6.82 -2.78 20.15
N ALA A 84 7.23 -3.75 19.33
CA ALA A 84 7.07 -3.69 17.88
C ALA A 84 5.61 -3.45 17.46
N TRP A 85 4.64 -4.03 18.20
CA TRP A 85 3.22 -3.81 17.95
C TRP A 85 2.82 -2.33 18.11
N TYR A 86 3.23 -1.67 19.19
CA TYR A 86 2.93 -0.25 19.41
C TYR A 86 3.69 0.64 18.42
N GLU A 87 4.98 0.36 18.23
CA GLU A 87 5.87 1.19 17.40
C GLU A 87 5.53 1.13 15.91
N LEU A 88 4.98 0.00 15.44
CA LEU A 88 4.57 -0.20 14.05
C LEU A 88 3.05 -0.13 13.86
N GLN A 89 2.30 0.37 14.84
CA GLN A 89 0.85 0.38 14.81
C GLN A 89 0.32 1.11 13.56
N ASP A 90 0.85 2.29 13.27
CA ASP A 90 0.40 3.12 12.15
C ASP A 90 0.73 2.48 10.80
N TYR A 91 1.92 1.87 10.68
CA TYR A 91 2.32 1.09 9.52
C TYR A 91 1.36 -0.07 9.25
N TYR A 92 1.08 -0.88 10.26
CA TYR A 92 0.17 -2.00 10.08
C TYR A 92 -1.26 -1.55 9.83
N PHE A 93 -1.69 -0.46 10.46
CA PHE A 93 -3.00 0.13 10.23
C PHE A 93 -3.14 0.56 8.77
N ALA A 94 -2.19 1.35 8.25
CA ALA A 94 -2.19 1.83 6.87
C ALA A 94 -2.25 0.70 5.84
N ILE A 95 -1.48 -0.38 6.02
CA ILE A 95 -1.55 -1.54 5.10
C ILE A 95 -2.90 -2.26 5.20
N THR A 96 -3.46 -2.43 6.40
CA THR A 96 -4.79 -3.06 6.54
C THR A 96 -5.92 -2.18 5.99
N GLU A 97 -5.78 -0.87 6.14
CA GLU A 97 -6.74 0.11 5.62
C GLU A 97 -6.70 0.12 4.10
N PHE A 98 -5.51 0.06 3.50
CA PHE A 98 -5.34 -0.08 2.06
C PHE A 98 -6.09 -1.32 1.52
N GLU A 99 -5.89 -2.51 2.11
CA GLU A 99 -6.62 -3.72 1.71
C GLU A 99 -8.14 -3.52 1.82
N THR A 100 -8.60 -2.91 2.91
CA THR A 100 -10.03 -2.66 3.13
C THR A 100 -10.59 -1.70 2.09
N HIS A 101 -9.89 -0.59 1.83
CA HIS A 101 -10.26 0.42 0.84
C HIS A 101 -10.29 -0.18 -0.56
N LYS A 102 -9.29 -0.98 -0.90
CA LYS A 102 -9.19 -1.77 -2.15
C LYS A 102 -10.45 -2.61 -2.36
N GLN A 103 -10.85 -3.43 -1.39
CA GLN A 103 -12.04 -4.27 -1.53
C GLN A 103 -13.34 -3.47 -1.69
N ILE A 104 -13.46 -2.32 -1.02
CA ILE A 104 -14.65 -1.45 -1.10
C ILE A 104 -14.75 -0.78 -2.48
N LYS A 105 -13.65 -0.19 -2.97
CA LYS A 105 -13.61 0.54 -4.24
C LYS A 105 -13.73 -0.37 -5.46
N MET A 106 -13.23 -1.60 -5.37
CA MET A 106 -13.47 -2.63 -6.39
C MET A 106 -14.88 -3.27 -6.30
N GLN A 107 -15.72 -2.84 -5.35
CA GLN A 107 -17.04 -3.40 -5.08
C GLN A 107 -17.06 -4.91 -4.77
N ASN A 108 -15.96 -5.44 -4.23
CA ASN A 108 -15.77 -6.87 -3.99
C ASN A 108 -16.31 -7.34 -2.63
N THR A 109 -16.82 -6.44 -1.79
CA THR A 109 -17.36 -6.86 -0.49
C THR A 109 -18.59 -7.76 -0.66
N PRO A 110 -18.87 -8.69 0.28
CA PRO A 110 -20.03 -9.57 0.19
C PRO A 110 -21.37 -8.81 0.11
N PHE A 111 -21.44 -7.66 0.78
CA PHE A 111 -22.59 -6.77 0.75
C PHE A 111 -22.80 -6.18 -0.65
N GLN A 112 -21.76 -5.55 -1.23
CA GLN A 112 -21.86 -4.92 -2.56
C GLN A 112 -22.18 -5.95 -3.64
N ARG A 113 -21.49 -7.11 -3.63
CA ARG A 113 -21.77 -8.19 -4.58
C ARG A 113 -23.20 -8.73 -4.48
N ALA A 114 -23.78 -8.75 -3.28
CA ALA A 114 -25.16 -9.16 -3.07
C ALA A 114 -26.17 -8.13 -3.62
N GLU A 115 -25.90 -6.84 -3.44
CA GLU A 115 -26.73 -5.77 -3.99
C GLU A 115 -26.64 -5.70 -5.52
N ILE A 116 -25.44 -5.80 -6.08
CA ILE A 116 -25.22 -5.85 -7.54
C ILE A 116 -26.04 -6.98 -8.14
N LYS A 117 -26.00 -8.18 -7.55
CA LYS A 117 -26.81 -9.31 -8.00
C LYS A 117 -28.32 -9.01 -7.94
N ALA A 118 -28.81 -8.37 -6.88
CA ALA A 118 -30.23 -8.00 -6.79
C ALA A 118 -30.62 -6.99 -7.87
N ARG A 119 -29.75 -6.03 -8.17
CA ARG A 119 -29.95 -5.03 -9.24
C ARG A 119 -29.92 -5.66 -10.63
N GLU A 120 -29.03 -6.61 -10.89
CA GLU A 120 -29.00 -7.39 -12.13
C GLU A 120 -30.29 -8.18 -12.35
N GLU A 121 -30.81 -8.82 -11.31
CA GLU A 121 -32.12 -9.51 -11.35
C GLU A 121 -33.26 -8.52 -11.65
N PHE A 122 -33.24 -7.32 -11.04
CA PHE A 122 -34.23 -6.27 -11.29
C PHE A 122 -34.19 -5.75 -12.74
N ARG A 123 -32.99 -5.47 -13.27
CA ARG A 123 -32.82 -5.07 -14.69
C ARG A 123 -33.31 -6.18 -15.63
N SER A 124 -32.97 -7.43 -15.33
CA SER A 124 -33.44 -8.60 -16.10
C SER A 124 -34.96 -8.77 -16.06
N ALA A 125 -35.61 -8.30 -15.00
CA ALA A 125 -37.07 -8.27 -14.87
C ALA A 125 -37.75 -7.09 -15.58
N GLY A 126 -36.98 -6.27 -16.32
CA GLY A 126 -37.46 -5.09 -17.04
C GLY A 126 -37.55 -3.82 -16.17
N GLY A 127 -36.93 -3.81 -15.00
CA GLY A 127 -36.89 -2.65 -14.12
C GLY A 127 -35.99 -1.55 -14.66
N VAL A 128 -36.48 -0.31 -14.66
CA VAL A 128 -35.73 0.87 -15.12
C VAL A 128 -35.45 1.78 -13.93
N GLU A 129 -34.22 1.75 -13.41
CA GLU A 129 -33.75 2.65 -12.35
C GLU A 129 -32.34 3.12 -12.74
N GLU A 130 -32.11 4.44 -12.74
CA GLU A 130 -30.77 4.99 -12.85
C GLU A 130 -30.08 4.84 -11.49
N PHE A 131 -29.06 3.99 -11.45
CA PHE A 131 -28.23 3.84 -10.28
C PHE A 131 -27.05 4.82 -10.39
N TYR A 132 -26.98 5.79 -9.48
CA TYR A 132 -25.83 6.70 -9.34
C TYR A 132 -24.70 6.02 -8.55
N ASP A 133 -24.27 4.84 -8.99
CA ASP A 133 -23.14 4.15 -8.36
C ASP A 133 -21.83 4.65 -9.00
N GLU A 134 -20.83 4.98 -8.18
CA GLU A 134 -19.45 5.10 -8.68
C GLU A 134 -19.05 3.77 -9.32
N GLU A 135 -18.56 3.82 -10.56
CA GLU A 135 -18.02 2.63 -11.22
C GLU A 135 -16.89 2.00 -10.38
N PRO A 136 -16.77 0.66 -10.37
CA PRO A 136 -15.71 0.00 -9.63
C PRO A 136 -14.36 0.45 -10.18
N LYS A 137 -13.51 0.97 -9.28
CA LYS A 137 -12.15 1.38 -9.63
C LYS A 137 -11.25 0.16 -9.73
N ASP A 138 -10.30 0.21 -10.65
CA ASP A 138 -9.25 -0.79 -10.71
C ASP A 138 -8.16 -0.55 -9.65
N ILE A 139 -7.24 -1.52 -9.54
CA ILE A 139 -6.20 -1.51 -8.52
C ILE A 139 -5.18 -0.38 -8.70
N ILE A 140 -4.91 0.05 -9.92
CA ILE A 140 -3.96 1.11 -10.25
C ILE A 140 -4.55 2.45 -9.78
N GLN A 141 -5.82 2.71 -10.11
CA GLN A 141 -6.55 3.90 -9.66
C GLN A 141 -6.61 4.00 -8.13
N ILE A 142 -6.95 2.89 -7.48
CA ILE A 142 -7.01 2.81 -6.01
C ILE A 142 -5.63 3.07 -5.40
N THR A 143 -4.59 2.48 -5.99
CA THR A 143 -3.22 2.65 -5.50
C THR A 143 -2.83 4.11 -5.55
N TRP A 144 -3.02 4.76 -6.71
CA TRP A 144 -2.75 6.18 -6.91
C TRP A 144 -3.41 7.07 -5.84
N GLU A 145 -4.70 6.86 -5.57
CA GLU A 145 -5.47 7.65 -4.60
C GLU A 145 -4.98 7.52 -3.16
N GLU A 146 -4.44 6.35 -2.80
CA GLU A 146 -4.00 6.06 -1.44
C GLU A 146 -2.52 6.37 -1.18
N LEU A 147 -1.70 6.60 -2.23
CA LEU A 147 -0.27 6.94 -2.09
C LEU A 147 -0.01 8.10 -1.11
N PRO A 148 -0.75 9.23 -1.14
CA PRO A 148 -0.46 10.35 -0.25
C PRO A 148 -0.65 10.03 1.23
N LYS A 149 -1.52 9.07 1.55
CA LYS A 149 -1.74 8.61 2.93
C LYS A 149 -0.72 7.53 3.32
N LEU A 150 -0.42 6.62 2.39
CA LEU A 150 0.41 5.46 2.65
C LEU A 150 1.91 5.81 2.75
N ILE A 151 2.42 6.60 1.81
CA ILE A 151 3.86 6.87 1.68
C ILE A 151 4.47 7.52 2.93
N PRO A 152 3.86 8.54 3.57
CA PRO A 152 4.43 9.13 4.79
C PRO A 152 4.59 8.12 5.92
N VAL A 153 3.63 7.20 6.05
CA VAL A 153 3.66 6.14 7.08
C VAL A 153 4.80 5.15 6.80
N LEU A 154 4.94 4.71 5.54
CA LEU A 154 6.01 3.81 5.13
C LEU A 154 7.40 4.44 5.32
N ARG A 155 7.54 5.73 4.99
CA ARG A 155 8.77 6.50 5.19
C ARG A 155 9.13 6.64 6.67
N THR A 156 8.14 6.89 7.52
CA THR A 156 8.33 6.94 8.99
C THR A 156 8.76 5.57 9.52
N ALA A 157 8.11 4.49 9.07
CA ALA A 157 8.45 3.14 9.50
C ALA A 157 9.90 2.76 9.17
N ILE A 158 10.39 3.11 7.98
CA ILE A 158 11.77 2.77 7.58
C ILE A 158 12.83 3.68 8.21
N ASN A 159 12.51 4.95 8.44
CA ASN A 159 13.47 5.91 8.99
C ASN A 159 13.60 5.79 10.52
N ASP A 160 12.47 5.67 11.21
CA ASP A 160 12.43 5.82 12.66
C ASP A 160 12.25 4.48 13.38
N LYS A 161 11.68 3.47 12.70
CA LYS A 161 11.23 2.20 13.30
C LYS A 161 11.87 0.97 12.65
N LYS A 162 12.98 1.17 11.94
CA LYS A 162 13.68 0.12 11.17
C LYS A 162 14.01 -1.12 11.99
N GLU A 163 14.37 -0.95 13.25
CA GLU A 163 14.74 -2.03 14.17
C GLU A 163 13.63 -3.04 14.46
N PHE A 164 12.36 -2.67 14.22
CA PHE A 164 11.20 -3.55 14.41
C PHE A 164 10.73 -4.23 13.12
N LEU A 165 11.27 -3.82 11.97
CA LEU A 165 10.95 -4.38 10.67
C LEU A 165 11.85 -5.58 10.37
N SER A 166 11.30 -6.59 9.69
CA SER A 166 12.12 -7.66 9.13
C SER A 166 12.87 -7.18 7.89
N ASP A 167 14.02 -7.78 7.57
CA ASP A 167 14.79 -7.47 6.36
C ASP A 167 13.92 -7.50 5.08
N LYS A 168 12.98 -8.45 5.02
CA LYS A 168 12.04 -8.57 3.90
C LYS A 168 11.07 -7.39 3.82
N GLU A 169 10.55 -6.92 4.95
CA GLU A 169 9.70 -5.72 4.99
C GLU A 169 10.51 -4.49 4.55
N ILE A 170 11.74 -4.35 5.04
CA ILE A 170 12.61 -3.22 4.67
C ILE A 170 12.85 -3.19 3.16
N ILE A 171 13.17 -4.33 2.54
CA ILE A 171 13.38 -4.44 1.08
C ILE A 171 12.13 -4.01 0.32
N VAL A 172 10.96 -4.53 0.69
CA VAL A 172 9.71 -4.23 -0.02
C VAL A 172 9.26 -2.80 0.19
N ILE A 173 9.37 -2.25 1.40
CA ILE A 173 9.09 -0.83 1.67
C ILE A 173 10.02 0.07 0.86
N SER A 174 11.32 -0.28 0.76
CA SER A 174 12.28 0.49 -0.04
C SER A 174 11.93 0.48 -1.53
N ALA A 175 11.44 -0.65 -2.06
CA ALA A 175 10.97 -0.74 -3.44
C ALA A 175 9.76 0.19 -3.68
N ILE A 176 8.76 0.15 -2.79
CA ILE A 176 7.59 1.04 -2.87
C ILE A 176 8.02 2.52 -2.87
N LEU A 177 8.94 2.89 -1.97
CA LEU A 177 9.42 4.26 -1.90
C LEU A 177 10.21 4.65 -3.15
N ALA A 178 10.98 3.73 -3.75
CA ALA A 178 11.71 3.99 -4.99
C ALA A 178 10.76 4.21 -6.18
N ASP A 179 9.75 3.34 -6.34
CA ASP A 179 8.72 3.50 -7.37
C ASP A 179 7.95 4.81 -7.20
N TYR A 180 7.66 5.19 -5.95
CA TYR A 180 7.03 6.48 -5.66
C TYR A 180 7.93 7.69 -5.96
N GLU A 181 9.25 7.60 -5.71
CA GLU A 181 10.17 8.66 -6.12
C GLU A 181 10.24 8.76 -7.67
N GLN A 182 10.09 7.65 -8.40
CA GLN A 182 10.00 7.69 -9.87
C GLN A 182 8.73 8.42 -10.35
N ILE A 183 7.59 8.17 -9.70
CA ILE A 183 6.36 8.95 -9.91
C ILE A 183 6.62 10.44 -9.67
N LYS A 184 7.19 10.80 -8.51
CA LYS A 184 7.46 12.19 -8.17
C LYS A 184 8.39 12.85 -9.17
N PHE A 185 9.45 12.16 -9.59
CA PHE A 185 10.38 12.64 -10.60
C PHE A 185 9.67 12.92 -11.92
N SER A 186 8.84 11.98 -12.38
CA SER A 186 8.11 12.11 -13.65
C SER A 186 7.11 13.26 -13.63
N VAL A 187 6.38 13.43 -12.52
CA VAL A 187 5.45 14.55 -12.33
C VAL A 187 6.21 15.88 -12.20
N ARG A 188 7.36 15.90 -11.52
CA ARG A 188 8.22 17.08 -11.40
C ARG A 188 8.66 17.55 -12.78
N ASP A 189 9.20 16.64 -13.58
CA ASP A 189 9.67 16.95 -14.93
C ASP A 189 8.52 17.49 -15.78
N TYR A 190 7.33 16.88 -15.69
CA TYR A 190 6.15 17.40 -16.37
C TYR A 190 5.80 18.84 -15.96
N ILE A 191 5.75 19.15 -14.66
CA ILE A 191 5.46 20.51 -14.16
C ILE A 191 6.51 21.50 -14.67
N LEU A 192 7.80 21.12 -14.64
CA LEU A 192 8.90 21.96 -15.12
C LEU A 192 8.94 22.10 -16.64
N LEU A 193 8.28 21.21 -17.38
CA LEU A 193 8.14 21.29 -18.83
C LEU A 193 6.85 21.99 -19.28
N SER A 194 6.02 22.42 -18.33
CA SER A 194 4.75 23.11 -18.61
C SER A 194 4.96 24.48 -19.29
N PRO A 195 3.95 24.97 -20.05
CA PRO A 195 3.97 26.31 -20.62
C PRO A 195 4.26 27.40 -19.57
N MET A 196 3.79 27.23 -18.33
CA MET A 196 4.05 28.15 -17.23
C MET A 196 5.56 28.27 -16.93
N THR A 197 6.30 27.17 -16.97
CA THR A 197 7.75 27.18 -16.77
C THR A 197 8.47 27.74 -17.98
N TYR A 198 8.01 27.44 -19.19
CA TYR A 198 8.53 28.08 -20.40
C TYR A 198 8.36 29.60 -20.35
N ASP A 199 7.17 30.08 -20.00
CA ASP A 199 6.85 31.49 -19.87
C ASP A 199 7.68 32.13 -18.75
N ALA A 200 7.78 31.49 -17.58
CA ALA A 200 8.56 32.00 -16.45
C ALA A 200 10.07 32.08 -16.76
N LEU A 201 10.63 31.12 -17.50
CA LEU A 201 12.05 31.11 -17.88
C LEU A 201 12.37 32.12 -18.99
N ASN A 202 11.40 32.42 -19.85
CA ASN A 202 11.58 33.31 -21.01
C ASN A 202 11.05 34.74 -20.78
N HIS A 203 10.33 35.01 -19.69
CA HIS A 203 9.84 36.34 -19.30
C HIS A 203 10.46 36.80 -17.98
N LEU A 204 10.96 38.04 -17.92
CA LEU A 204 11.62 38.56 -16.72
C LEU A 204 10.62 38.80 -15.57
N ASP A 205 10.89 38.23 -14.39
CA ASP A 205 10.31 38.73 -13.14
C ASP A 205 11.03 40.01 -12.69
N GLU A 206 10.72 41.12 -13.36
CA GLU A 206 11.27 42.45 -13.03
C GLU A 206 10.88 42.92 -11.62
N GLU A 207 9.73 42.46 -11.10
CA GLU A 207 9.22 42.92 -9.81
C GLU A 207 10.03 42.32 -8.65
N TYR A 208 10.45 41.06 -8.78
CA TYR A 208 11.38 40.42 -7.86
C TYR A 208 12.76 41.08 -7.88
N LEU A 209 13.33 41.31 -9.07
CA LEU A 209 14.65 41.95 -9.21
C LEU A 209 14.69 43.37 -8.60
N ARG A 210 13.60 44.13 -8.71
CA ARG A 210 13.45 45.46 -8.09
C ARG A 210 13.48 45.44 -6.56
N LYS A 211 13.16 44.31 -5.91
CA LYS A 211 13.25 44.14 -4.45
C LYS A 211 14.68 43.87 -3.98
N LEU A 212 15.52 43.26 -4.83
CA LEU A 212 16.89 42.87 -4.50
C LEU A 212 17.94 43.92 -4.90
N TYR A 213 17.69 44.65 -5.99
CA TYR A 213 18.66 45.58 -6.55
C TYR A 213 18.11 47.00 -6.65
N PRO A 214 18.90 48.03 -6.30
CA PRO A 214 18.52 49.43 -6.53
C PRO A 214 18.22 49.70 -8.01
N SER A 215 17.26 50.58 -8.30
CA SER A 215 16.81 50.90 -9.66
C SER A 215 17.94 51.39 -10.58
N VAL A 216 18.93 52.09 -10.04
CA VAL A 216 20.15 52.53 -10.75
C VAL A 216 20.98 51.34 -11.25
N VAL A 217 21.09 50.27 -10.46
CA VAL A 217 21.83 49.07 -10.83
C VAL A 217 21.11 48.35 -11.96
N LEU A 218 19.79 48.17 -11.84
CA LEU A 218 18.99 47.52 -12.88
C LEU A 218 19.04 48.29 -14.21
N LYS A 219 18.95 49.63 -14.17
CA LYS A 219 18.99 50.49 -15.37
C LYS A 219 20.30 50.35 -16.17
N ASN A 220 21.42 50.16 -15.47
CA ASN A 220 22.74 50.06 -16.09
C ASN A 220 23.19 48.60 -16.33
N MET A 221 22.42 47.62 -15.85
CA MET A 221 22.70 46.21 -16.02
C MET A 221 22.46 45.81 -17.49
N PRO A 222 23.46 45.18 -18.16
CA PRO A 222 23.28 44.66 -19.51
C PRO A 222 22.11 43.68 -19.59
N ASP A 223 21.36 43.71 -20.70
CA ASP A 223 20.14 42.93 -20.85
C ASP A 223 20.40 41.42 -20.68
N TRP A 224 21.51 40.90 -21.20
CA TRP A 224 21.86 39.48 -21.03
C TRP A 224 22.07 39.08 -19.55
N VAL A 225 22.62 39.96 -18.72
CA VAL A 225 22.81 39.71 -17.27
C VAL A 225 21.46 39.76 -16.57
N ARG A 226 20.63 40.76 -16.91
CA ARG A 226 19.30 40.92 -16.32
C ARG A 226 18.41 39.71 -16.64
N ASN A 227 18.46 39.23 -17.88
CA ASN A 227 17.75 38.05 -18.33
C ASN A 227 18.25 36.79 -17.64
N HIS A 228 19.57 36.62 -17.52
CA HIS A 228 20.15 35.46 -16.84
C HIS A 228 19.75 35.41 -15.35
N LEU A 229 19.83 36.54 -14.64
CA LEU A 229 19.41 36.62 -13.24
C LEU A 229 17.91 36.37 -13.08
N ALA A 230 17.06 37.00 -13.91
CA ALA A 230 15.62 36.75 -13.89
C ALA A 230 15.30 35.27 -14.16
N SER A 231 15.90 34.67 -15.19
CA SER A 231 15.69 33.25 -15.52
C SER A 231 16.11 32.31 -14.40
N THR A 232 17.19 32.62 -13.67
CA THR A 232 17.65 31.81 -12.53
C THR A 232 16.65 31.84 -11.37
N GLU A 233 16.10 33.02 -11.06
CA GLU A 233 15.11 33.15 -9.98
C GLU A 233 13.74 32.59 -10.38
N SER A 234 13.31 32.79 -11.64
CA SER A 234 12.15 32.12 -12.20
C SER A 234 12.27 30.60 -12.13
N GLN A 235 13.45 30.05 -12.45
CA GLN A 235 13.70 28.61 -12.33
C GLN A 235 13.50 28.12 -10.90
N LYS A 236 14.09 28.81 -9.91
CA LYS A 236 13.91 28.48 -8.48
C LYS A 236 12.44 28.56 -8.05
N ALA A 237 11.69 29.55 -8.54
CA ALA A 237 10.27 29.67 -8.26
C ALA A 237 9.46 28.50 -8.85
N CYS A 238 9.74 28.11 -10.10
CA CYS A 238 9.17 26.93 -10.74
C CYS A 238 9.49 25.63 -9.98
N GLU A 239 10.72 25.48 -9.50
CA GLU A 239 11.12 24.35 -8.65
C GLU A 239 10.33 24.32 -7.33
N LEU A 240 10.16 25.47 -6.68
CA LEU A 240 9.36 25.58 -5.46
C LEU A 240 7.88 25.25 -5.70
N TYR A 241 7.31 25.69 -6.82
CA TYR A 241 5.94 25.33 -7.21
C TYR A 241 5.81 23.83 -7.45
N ALA A 242 6.74 23.22 -8.18
CA ALA A 242 6.75 21.78 -8.41
C ALA A 242 6.86 21.00 -7.09
N GLU A 243 7.75 21.40 -6.18
CA GLU A 243 7.87 20.80 -4.85
C GLU A 243 6.59 20.96 -4.02
N THR A 244 5.95 22.13 -4.06
CA THR A 244 4.69 22.40 -3.35
C THR A 244 3.57 21.50 -3.88
N ILE A 245 3.44 21.39 -5.21
CA ILE A 245 2.46 20.51 -5.85
C ILE A 245 2.69 19.05 -5.47
N LEU A 246 3.94 18.59 -5.48
CA LEU A 246 4.29 17.21 -5.14
C LEU A 246 4.12 16.89 -3.64
N SER A 247 4.12 17.91 -2.78
CA SER A 247 3.99 17.76 -1.33
C SER A 247 2.54 17.84 -0.85
N ASP A 248 1.64 18.39 -1.66
CA ASP A 248 0.22 18.54 -1.33
C ASP A 248 -0.64 17.58 -2.16
N SER A 249 -1.34 16.67 -1.49
CA SER A 249 -2.15 15.65 -2.14
C SER A 249 -3.28 16.23 -2.99
N PHE A 250 -3.86 17.36 -2.56
CA PHE A 250 -4.93 18.01 -3.31
C PHE A 250 -4.36 18.64 -4.58
N LEU A 251 -3.26 19.40 -4.48
CA LEU A 251 -2.62 20.00 -5.65
C LEU A 251 -2.17 18.94 -6.66
N LEU A 252 -1.50 17.87 -6.19
CA LEU A 252 -1.12 16.75 -7.04
C LEU A 252 -2.34 16.14 -7.76
N SER A 253 -3.45 15.95 -7.06
CA SER A 253 -4.69 15.42 -7.66
C SER A 253 -5.27 16.36 -8.74
N GLN A 254 -5.15 17.68 -8.56
CA GLN A 254 -5.63 18.65 -9.54
C GLN A 254 -4.74 18.65 -10.79
N VAL A 255 -3.41 18.61 -10.62
CA VAL A 255 -2.48 18.56 -11.76
C VAL A 255 -2.67 17.27 -12.57
N MET A 256 -3.09 16.19 -11.90
CA MET A 256 -3.21 14.87 -12.50
C MET A 256 -4.65 14.49 -12.92
N LYS A 257 -5.61 15.42 -12.80
CA LYS A 257 -7.04 15.13 -12.95
C LYS A 257 -7.44 14.58 -14.32
N ASP A 258 -6.78 15.04 -15.37
CA ASP A 258 -7.13 14.71 -16.77
C ASP A 258 -6.32 13.52 -17.31
N TYR A 259 -5.51 12.88 -16.47
CA TYR A 259 -4.73 11.71 -16.87
C TYR A 259 -5.38 10.41 -16.43
N ASP A 260 -5.45 9.47 -17.36
CA ASP A 260 -5.96 8.14 -17.08
C ASP A 260 -4.90 7.26 -16.38
N VAL A 261 -4.95 7.26 -15.04
CA VAL A 261 -4.13 6.39 -14.19
C VAL A 261 -4.92 5.14 -13.85
N SER A 262 -5.09 4.27 -14.84
CA SER A 262 -5.90 3.05 -14.76
C SER A 262 -5.25 1.88 -15.49
N GLN A 263 -5.86 0.70 -15.40
CA GLN A 263 -5.48 -0.45 -16.22
C GLN A 263 -5.74 -0.18 -17.71
N ASN A 264 -6.82 0.51 -18.06
CA ASN A 264 -7.12 0.86 -19.44
C ASN A 264 -6.04 1.79 -20.02
N GLY A 265 -5.62 2.81 -19.27
CA GLY A 265 -4.52 3.69 -19.69
C GLY A 265 -3.17 2.97 -19.83
N LEU A 266 -2.97 1.84 -19.14
CA LEU A 266 -1.78 0.99 -19.31
C LEU A 266 -1.89 0.12 -20.57
N ASP A 267 -3.05 -0.50 -20.80
CA ASP A 267 -3.31 -1.40 -21.91
C ASP A 267 -3.34 -0.64 -23.26
N ASP A 268 -3.91 0.57 -23.28
CA ASP A 268 -3.94 1.45 -24.46
C ASP A 268 -2.51 1.72 -24.96
N TYR A 269 -1.57 2.02 -24.06
CA TYR A 269 -0.17 2.22 -24.43
C TYR A 269 0.50 0.95 -24.94
N GLN A 270 0.20 -0.20 -24.35
CA GLN A 270 0.79 -1.47 -24.77
C GLN A 270 0.31 -1.88 -26.18
N SER A 271 -0.93 -1.52 -26.54
CA SER A 271 -1.47 -1.70 -27.89
C SER A 271 -0.80 -0.82 -28.95
N GLU A 272 -0.32 0.39 -28.58
CA GLU A 272 0.42 1.29 -29.48
C GLU A 272 1.83 0.76 -29.80
N VAL A 273 2.44 0.01 -28.89
CA VAL A 273 3.76 -0.62 -29.11
C VAL A 273 3.67 -1.82 -30.05
N ASP A 274 2.50 -2.47 -30.12
CA ASP A 274 2.23 -3.64 -30.95
C ASP A 274 1.60 -3.31 -32.33
N GLU A 275 1.27 -2.03 -32.61
CA GLU A 275 0.82 -1.55 -33.94
C GLU A 275 1.97 -1.56 -34.96
N ASP A 276 1.66 -1.83 -36.24
CA ASP A 276 2.68 -1.81 -37.30
C ASP A 276 3.24 -0.39 -37.51
N GLU A 277 4.55 -0.33 -37.75
CA GLU A 277 5.35 0.89 -37.65
C GLU A 277 4.91 2.02 -38.61
N GLU A 278 4.13 1.71 -39.64
CA GLU A 278 3.60 2.67 -40.62
C GLU A 278 2.29 3.31 -40.13
N THR A 279 1.42 2.53 -39.48
CA THR A 279 0.17 3.00 -38.88
C THR A 279 0.43 3.75 -37.58
N PHE A 280 1.36 3.25 -36.76
CA PHE A 280 1.91 3.98 -35.61
C PHE A 280 2.46 5.33 -36.05
N ARG A 281 3.26 5.40 -37.13
CA ARG A 281 3.80 6.68 -37.64
C ARG A 281 2.72 7.64 -38.10
N ALA A 282 1.73 7.21 -38.86
CA ALA A 282 0.67 8.08 -39.37
C ALA A 282 -0.23 8.64 -38.24
N ARG A 283 -0.57 7.80 -37.26
CA ARG A 283 -1.32 8.21 -36.06
C ARG A 283 -0.49 9.12 -35.18
N ASN A 284 0.78 8.79 -34.96
CA ASN A 284 1.70 9.57 -34.15
C ASN A 284 2.06 10.90 -34.83
N GLU A 285 2.06 11.02 -36.17
CA GLU A 285 2.17 12.30 -36.88
C GLU A 285 0.90 13.17 -36.73
N ALA A 286 -0.29 12.57 -36.76
CA ALA A 286 -1.55 13.28 -36.51
C ALA A 286 -1.66 13.72 -35.03
N TYR A 287 -1.28 12.84 -34.10
CA TYR A 287 -1.18 13.12 -32.68
C TYR A 287 -0.10 14.17 -32.41
N SER A 288 1.09 14.07 -33.03
CA SER A 288 2.19 15.05 -32.93
C SER A 288 1.78 16.44 -33.44
N LYS A 289 0.99 16.53 -34.51
CA LYS A 289 0.41 17.80 -34.96
C LYS A 289 -0.58 18.40 -33.96
N GLN A 290 -1.34 17.55 -33.26
CA GLN A 290 -2.19 17.98 -32.15
C GLN A 290 -1.36 18.33 -30.90
N MET A 291 -0.22 17.65 -30.69
CA MET A 291 0.74 17.87 -29.59
C MET A 291 1.54 19.18 -29.72
N GLU A 292 1.78 19.67 -30.94
CA GLU A 292 2.39 20.99 -31.19
C GLU A 292 1.45 22.15 -30.79
N GLU A 293 0.13 21.90 -30.75
CA GLU A 293 -0.88 22.90 -30.34
C GLU A 293 -1.22 22.82 -28.83
N GLU A 294 -1.05 21.67 -28.15
CA GLU A 294 -1.49 21.46 -26.75
C GLU A 294 -0.38 21.14 -25.70
N ASN A 295 0.90 21.12 -26.08
CA ASN A 295 2.07 21.08 -25.17
C ASN A 295 2.16 19.85 -24.22
N ARG A 296 2.79 18.79 -24.77
CA ARG A 296 3.50 17.62 -24.16
C ARG A 296 2.74 16.36 -23.66
N PRO A 297 3.32 15.17 -23.91
CA PRO A 297 2.83 13.89 -23.41
C PRO A 297 3.26 13.69 -21.96
N PHE A 298 2.29 13.68 -21.06
CA PHE A 298 2.51 13.10 -19.75
C PHE A 298 2.44 11.58 -19.86
N VAL A 299 3.31 10.91 -19.11
CA VAL A 299 3.56 9.48 -19.22
C VAL A 299 2.54 8.73 -18.34
N SER A 300 1.25 8.80 -18.70
CA SER A 300 0.16 8.12 -17.97
C SER A 300 0.49 6.64 -17.76
N TRP A 301 1.06 5.98 -18.78
CA TRP A 301 1.51 4.59 -18.69
C TRP A 301 2.59 4.38 -17.62
N LEU A 302 3.51 5.33 -17.41
CA LEU A 302 4.57 5.22 -16.40
C LEU A 302 3.99 5.39 -15.00
N LEU A 303 3.01 6.29 -14.82
CA LEU A 303 2.26 6.36 -13.56
C LEU A 303 1.52 5.05 -13.32
N SER A 304 0.76 4.56 -14.29
CA SER A 304 0.00 3.32 -14.17
C SER A 304 0.90 2.13 -13.86
N ASN A 305 2.03 2.00 -14.56
CA ASN A 305 3.03 0.95 -14.33
C ASN A 305 3.67 1.05 -12.93
N SER A 306 4.02 2.27 -12.49
CA SER A 306 4.57 2.48 -11.15
C SER A 306 3.55 2.15 -10.07
N CYS A 307 2.28 2.55 -10.25
CA CYS A 307 1.19 2.19 -9.35
C CYS A 307 0.91 0.68 -9.34
N GLN A 308 1.02 0.00 -10.48
CA GLN A 308 0.93 -1.46 -10.55
C GLN A 308 2.05 -2.13 -9.74
N ASN A 309 3.32 -1.71 -9.93
CA ASN A 309 4.46 -2.21 -9.16
C ASN A 309 4.31 -1.97 -7.64
N ILE A 310 3.84 -0.79 -7.26
CA ILE A 310 3.56 -0.44 -5.86
C ILE A 310 2.48 -1.35 -5.30
N SER A 311 1.38 -1.56 -6.03
CA SER A 311 0.30 -2.47 -5.62
C SER A 311 0.82 -3.88 -5.38
N GLU A 312 1.61 -4.43 -6.31
CA GLU A 312 2.20 -5.77 -6.15
C GLU A 312 3.13 -5.86 -4.93
N SER A 313 3.88 -4.79 -4.67
CA SER A 313 4.75 -4.69 -3.51
C SER A 313 3.94 -4.61 -2.20
N ILE A 314 2.82 -3.88 -2.18
CA ILE A 314 1.90 -3.85 -1.04
C ILE A 314 1.33 -5.26 -0.79
N ASP A 315 0.91 -5.97 -1.84
CA ASP A 315 0.45 -7.36 -1.78
C ASP A 315 1.52 -8.30 -1.16
N ASN A 316 2.81 -8.01 -1.38
CA ASN A 316 3.91 -8.71 -0.74
C ASN A 316 4.08 -8.34 0.73
N LEU A 317 3.94 -7.06 1.11
CA LEU A 317 3.90 -6.64 2.53
C LEU A 317 2.76 -7.32 3.27
N GLU A 318 1.57 -7.36 2.68
CA GLU A 318 0.42 -8.06 3.24
C GLU A 318 0.74 -9.53 3.55
N LYS A 319 1.38 -10.25 2.62
CA LYS A 319 1.81 -11.65 2.83
C LYS A 319 2.80 -11.79 3.99
N LEU A 320 3.65 -10.78 4.24
CA LEU A 320 4.56 -10.76 5.38
C LEU A 320 3.80 -10.48 6.69
N ILE A 321 2.88 -9.50 6.69
CA ILE A 321 2.04 -9.13 7.82
C ILE A 321 1.10 -10.27 8.22
N LEU A 322 0.60 -11.06 7.26
CA LEU A 322 -0.20 -12.26 7.52
C LEU A 322 0.51 -13.29 8.41
N LYS A 323 1.84 -13.30 8.41
CA LYS A 323 2.64 -14.19 9.27
C LYS A 323 2.83 -13.62 10.68
N LYS A 324 2.51 -12.35 10.88
CA LYS A 324 2.65 -11.65 12.16
C LYS A 324 1.42 -11.85 13.04
N PRO A 325 1.60 -11.85 14.36
CA PRO A 325 0.49 -11.98 15.28
C PRO A 325 -0.36 -10.68 15.33
N PHE A 326 -1.64 -10.80 15.75
CA PHE A 326 -2.73 -9.80 15.65
C PHE A 326 -3.06 -9.29 14.24
N TYR A 327 -2.17 -8.55 13.58
CA TYR A 327 -2.46 -7.91 12.29
C TYR A 327 -2.74 -8.91 11.18
N GLY A 328 -2.03 -10.04 11.17
CA GLY A 328 -2.32 -11.13 10.24
C GLY A 328 -3.72 -11.72 10.42
N THR A 329 -4.33 -11.62 11.62
CA THR A 329 -5.72 -12.07 11.83
C THR A 329 -6.72 -11.06 11.28
N LYS A 330 -6.48 -9.75 11.48
CA LYS A 330 -7.33 -8.68 10.94
C LYS A 330 -7.29 -8.69 9.41
N LEU A 331 -6.08 -8.62 8.84
CA LEU A 331 -5.85 -8.65 7.40
C LEU A 331 -6.41 -9.92 6.74
N LYS A 332 -6.38 -11.07 7.43
CA LYS A 332 -7.03 -12.30 6.96
C LYS A 332 -8.55 -12.21 6.91
N MET A 333 -9.19 -11.45 7.80
CA MET A 333 -10.64 -11.21 7.70
C MET A 333 -10.95 -10.36 6.47
N ASP A 334 -10.20 -9.26 6.30
CA ASP A 334 -10.41 -8.30 5.22
C ASP A 334 -10.18 -8.97 3.85
N ARG A 335 -9.09 -9.71 3.67
CA ARG A 335 -8.79 -10.47 2.44
C ARG A 335 -9.80 -11.58 2.13
N ASN A 336 -10.38 -12.20 3.16
CA ASN A 336 -11.37 -13.26 2.95
C ASN A 336 -12.74 -12.70 2.59
N SER A 337 -13.03 -11.43 2.88
CA SER A 337 -14.31 -10.80 2.54
C SER A 337 -14.59 -10.87 1.02
N ALA A 338 -13.59 -10.67 0.18
CA ALA A 338 -13.70 -10.82 -1.27
C ALA A 338 -14.04 -12.25 -1.72
N LYS A 339 -13.65 -13.25 -0.92
CA LYS A 339 -13.85 -14.68 -1.20
C LYS A 339 -15.03 -15.28 -0.46
N GLU A 340 -15.71 -14.51 0.39
CA GLU A 340 -16.87 -14.99 1.12
C GLU A 340 -18.03 -15.28 0.18
N SER A 341 -18.74 -16.38 0.46
CA SER A 341 -19.91 -16.79 -0.30
C SER A 341 -21.07 -15.82 -0.06
N LEU A 342 -21.85 -15.56 -1.12
CA LEU A 342 -23.12 -14.82 -1.02
C LEU A 342 -24.18 -15.55 -0.16
N ASN A 343 -23.94 -16.81 0.21
CA ASN A 343 -24.77 -17.54 1.18
C ASN A 343 -24.48 -17.14 2.64
N GLY A 344 -23.50 -16.26 2.88
CA GLY A 344 -23.22 -15.69 4.19
C GLY A 344 -24.38 -14.85 4.71
N ILE A 345 -24.51 -14.76 6.05
CA ILE A 345 -25.62 -14.03 6.70
C ILE A 345 -25.63 -12.56 6.27
N VAL A 346 -24.47 -11.91 6.20
CA VAL A 346 -24.35 -10.50 5.83
C VAL A 346 -24.84 -10.27 4.39
N ALA A 347 -24.28 -11.01 3.43
CA ALA A 347 -24.68 -10.94 2.02
C ALA A 347 -26.19 -11.24 1.84
N LYS A 348 -26.73 -12.22 2.56
CA LYS A 348 -28.15 -12.58 2.49
C LYS A 348 -29.06 -11.44 2.98
N ILE A 349 -28.74 -10.81 4.11
CA ILE A 349 -29.50 -9.67 4.64
C ILE A 349 -29.49 -8.51 3.63
N SER A 350 -28.33 -8.20 3.06
CA SER A 350 -28.18 -7.13 2.07
C SER A 350 -28.98 -7.41 0.80
N TYR A 351 -28.85 -8.63 0.26
CA TYR A 351 -29.63 -9.07 -0.90
C TYR A 351 -31.13 -8.96 -0.63
N GLU A 352 -31.63 -9.49 0.49
CA GLU A 352 -33.06 -9.46 0.81
C GLU A 352 -33.58 -8.03 1.00
N SER A 353 -32.78 -7.16 1.63
CA SER A 353 -33.11 -5.75 1.81
C SER A 353 -33.23 -5.02 0.47
N GLU A 354 -32.22 -5.16 -0.38
CA GLU A 354 -32.17 -4.47 -1.69
C GLU A 354 -33.21 -5.04 -2.65
N LYS A 355 -33.37 -6.37 -2.70
CA LYS A 355 -34.42 -7.02 -3.50
C LYS A 355 -35.81 -6.54 -3.11
N LYS A 356 -36.11 -6.43 -1.81
CA LYS A 356 -37.40 -5.91 -1.34
C LYS A 356 -37.63 -4.45 -1.76
N ARG A 357 -36.58 -3.63 -1.81
CA ARG A 357 -36.66 -2.24 -2.30
C ARG A 357 -36.98 -2.24 -3.80
N LEU A 358 -36.24 -3.02 -4.58
CA LEU A 358 -36.37 -3.13 -6.04
C LEU A 358 -37.71 -3.73 -6.47
N ASP A 359 -38.21 -4.77 -5.79
CA ASP A 359 -39.52 -5.37 -6.08
C ASP A 359 -40.66 -4.35 -5.92
N ARG A 360 -40.57 -3.47 -4.91
CA ARG A 360 -41.55 -2.38 -4.72
C ARG A 360 -41.49 -1.37 -5.85
N LEU A 361 -40.30 -1.06 -6.36
CA LEU A 361 -40.12 -0.17 -7.50
C LEU A 361 -40.68 -0.79 -8.78
N LEU A 362 -40.39 -2.08 -9.02
CA LEU A 362 -40.92 -2.80 -10.18
C LEU A 362 -42.45 -2.86 -10.16
N ALA A 363 -43.05 -3.08 -8.99
CA ALA A 363 -44.50 -3.08 -8.83
C ALA A 363 -45.12 -1.70 -9.12
N LYS A 364 -44.47 -0.61 -8.70
CA LYS A 364 -44.90 0.76 -9.05
C LYS A 364 -44.83 0.99 -10.56
N GLN A 365 -43.71 0.64 -11.19
CA GLN A 365 -43.52 0.79 -12.63
C GLN A 365 -44.58 0.05 -13.45
N LYS A 366 -44.94 -1.18 -13.05
CA LYS A 366 -46.00 -1.96 -13.69
C LYS A 366 -47.39 -1.34 -13.53
N ASN A 367 -47.66 -0.73 -12.38
CA ASN A 367 -48.93 -0.04 -12.16
C ASN A 367 -49.02 1.25 -12.99
N ASP A 368 -47.94 2.03 -13.06
CA ASP A 368 -47.90 3.29 -13.80
C ASP A 368 -47.92 3.08 -15.33
N SER A 369 -47.47 1.93 -15.83
CA SER A 369 -47.54 1.55 -17.25
C SER A 369 -48.85 0.85 -17.66
N SER A 370 -49.76 0.62 -16.71
CA SER A 370 -51.10 0.06 -16.93
C SER A 370 -52.24 1.09 -16.93
N LEU A 371 -51.89 2.36 -16.69
CA LEU A 371 -52.69 3.56 -16.88
C LEU A 371 -52.35 4.20 -18.23
#